data_AF-A0A1Q3BAG0-F1
#
_entry.id   AF-A0A1Q3BAG0-F1
#
_cell.length_a   1.000
_cell.length_b   1.000
_cell.length_c   1.000
_cell.angle_alpha   90.00
_cell.angle_beta   90.00
_cell.angle_gamma   90.00
#
_symmetry.space_group_name_H-M   'P 1'
#
loop_
_entity.id
_entity.type
_entity.pdbx_description
1 polymer ?
#
loop_
_entity_poly.entity_id
_entity_poly.type
_entity_poly.pdbx_seq_one_letter_code
_entity_poly.pdbx_strand_id
1 'polypeptide(L)'
;MKDFNNTIIKSELEYLSCSGFQFTCSNMRTGVGAVSKKLDSALGNWHWFTTLGDSFAVYHPPCISDHSPISINMRIKLPFRGRPFKFLNLWTENENFLKVVRQEWVKTYQATLLMVIHLKLKSLKGLLKAFGTQPDSKAKELRLQQHTFQR
;
A
#
# COMPACT_ATOMS: atom_id res chain seq x y z
N MET A 1 2.97 23.42 -19.00
CA MET A 1 1.55 23.00 -18.94
C MET A 1 0.98 22.62 -20.31
N LYS A 2 1.25 23.38 -21.38
CA LYS A 2 0.75 23.05 -22.74
C LYS A 2 1.17 21.66 -23.20
N ASP A 3 2.44 21.31 -23.05
CA ASP A 3 2.95 19.99 -23.48
C ASP A 3 2.30 18.84 -22.71
N PHE A 4 2.12 18.99 -21.40
CA PHE A 4 1.43 18.01 -20.56
C PHE A 4 -0.02 17.80 -21.00
N ASN A 5 -0.76 18.88 -21.24
CA ASN A 5 -2.14 18.79 -21.74
C ASN A 5 -2.20 18.16 -23.13
N ASN A 6 -1.26 18.51 -24.01
CA ASN A 6 -1.16 17.89 -25.33
C ASN A 6 -0.88 16.39 -25.24
N THR A 7 -0.04 15.96 -24.29
CA THR A 7 0.21 14.53 -24.04
C THR A 7 -1.05 13.82 -23.55
N ILE A 8 -1.79 14.41 -22.59
CA ILE A 8 -3.07 13.85 -22.11
C ILE A 8 -4.03 13.62 -23.28
N ILE A 9 -4.22 14.64 -24.13
CA ILE A 9 -5.11 14.56 -25.29
C ILE A 9 -4.61 13.50 -26.29
N LYS A 10 -3.32 13.51 -26.63
CA LYS A 10 -2.72 12.56 -27.58
C LYS A 10 -2.79 11.11 -27.09
N SER A 11 -2.79 10.91 -25.78
CA SER A 11 -2.92 9.60 -25.14
C SER A 11 -4.36 9.21 -24.84
N GLU A 12 -5.34 10.03 -25.25
CA GLU A 12 -6.77 9.79 -25.03
C GLU A 12 -7.10 9.54 -23.54
N LEU A 13 -6.43 10.29 -22.68
CA LEU A 13 -6.63 10.25 -21.23
C LEU A 13 -7.62 11.31 -20.80
N GLU A 14 -8.50 10.93 -19.88
CA GLU A 14 -9.49 11.81 -19.26
C GLU A 14 -9.33 11.79 -17.75
N TYR A 15 -9.61 12.94 -17.12
CA TYR A 15 -9.62 13.04 -15.66
C TYR A 15 -10.78 12.25 -15.09
N LEU A 16 -10.47 11.37 -14.14
CA LEU A 16 -11.49 10.66 -13.40
C LEU A 16 -12.30 11.65 -12.55
N SER A 17 -13.61 11.42 -12.47
CA SER A 17 -14.46 12.10 -11.50
C SER A 17 -13.87 11.94 -10.09
N CYS A 18 -13.88 12.99 -9.28
CA CYS A 18 -13.21 12.95 -7.99
C CYS A 18 -13.89 13.67 -6.84
N SER A 19 -13.58 13.24 -5.62
CA SER A 19 -14.02 13.86 -4.38
C SER A 19 -12.90 13.84 -3.31
N GLY A 20 -13.10 14.59 -2.23
CA GLY A 20 -12.18 14.63 -1.09
C GLY A 20 -11.24 15.84 -1.10
N PHE A 21 -10.02 15.64 -0.61
CA PHE A 21 -9.03 16.70 -0.39
C PHE A 21 -8.62 17.41 -1.69
N GLN A 22 -8.49 18.73 -1.64
CA GLN A 22 -8.22 19.54 -2.83
C GLN A 22 -6.73 19.56 -3.22
N PHE A 23 -5.83 19.33 -2.26
CA PHE A 23 -4.39 19.36 -2.45
C PHE A 23 -3.79 17.98 -2.24
N THR A 24 -2.76 17.67 -3.03
CA THR A 24 -2.11 16.36 -3.03
C THR A 24 -0.66 16.40 -2.62
N CYS A 25 -0.07 17.59 -2.56
CA CYS A 25 1.29 17.80 -2.16
C CYS A 25 1.35 19.06 -1.30
N SER A 26 2.19 19.05 -0.27
CA SER A 26 2.50 20.23 0.52
C SER A 26 3.98 20.30 0.82
N ASN A 27 4.50 21.49 1.10
CA ASN A 27 5.88 21.65 1.54
C ASN A 27 6.10 21.31 3.03
N MET A 28 5.09 20.75 3.71
CA MET A 28 5.10 20.37 5.15
C MET A 28 5.48 21.52 6.11
N ARG A 29 5.42 22.78 5.67
CA ARG A 29 5.64 23.96 6.52
C ARG A 29 4.33 24.43 7.14
N THR A 30 4.42 25.12 8.27
CA THR A 30 3.29 25.75 8.96
C THR A 30 3.35 27.27 8.85
N GLY A 31 2.21 27.94 9.10
CA GLY A 31 2.12 29.40 9.07
C GLY A 31 2.27 30.01 7.68
N VAL A 32 2.85 31.21 7.61
CA VAL A 32 2.97 32.01 6.37
C VAL A 32 3.77 31.30 5.27
N GLY A 33 4.65 30.36 5.64
CA GLY A 33 5.44 29.57 4.69
C GLY A 33 4.77 28.30 4.18
N ALA A 34 3.55 27.99 4.63
CA ALA A 34 2.83 26.79 4.23
C ALA A 34 2.36 26.89 2.77
N VAL A 35 2.72 25.91 1.94
CA VAL A 35 2.32 25.85 0.53
C VAL A 35 1.78 24.46 0.22
N SER A 36 0.58 24.40 -0.33
CA SER A 36 -0.06 23.18 -0.80
C SER A 36 -0.43 23.29 -2.29
N LYS A 37 -0.24 22.22 -3.05
CA LYS A 37 -0.49 22.13 -4.49
C LYS A 37 -1.22 20.83 -4.83
N LYS A 38 -1.97 20.85 -5.92
CA LYS A 38 -2.54 19.65 -6.54
C LYS A 38 -1.60 19.23 -7.68
N LEU A 39 -0.74 18.25 -7.41
CA LEU A 39 0.26 17.73 -8.35
C LEU A 39 -0.10 16.34 -8.87
N ASP A 40 -0.86 15.59 -8.08
CA ASP A 40 -1.24 14.21 -8.36
C ASP A 40 -2.67 14.22 -8.92
N SER A 41 -2.88 13.48 -10.01
CA SER A 41 -4.16 13.37 -10.69
C SER A 41 -4.41 11.94 -11.14
N ALA A 42 -5.66 11.51 -11.05
CA ALA A 42 -6.09 10.20 -11.53
C ALA A 42 -6.70 10.34 -12.93
N LEU A 43 -6.12 9.66 -13.91
CA LEU A 43 -6.50 9.69 -15.32
C LEU A 43 -6.88 8.28 -15.78
N GLY A 44 -7.85 8.17 -16.67
CA GLY A 44 -8.24 6.91 -17.32
C GLY A 44 -8.49 7.12 -18.80
N ASN A 45 -8.26 6.10 -19.63
CA ASN A 45 -8.60 6.13 -21.06
C ASN A 45 -9.88 5.32 -21.34
N TRP A 46 -10.35 5.35 -22.58
CA TRP A 46 -11.55 4.60 -22.98
C TRP A 46 -11.47 3.09 -22.66
N HIS A 47 -10.30 2.49 -22.86
CA HIS A 47 -10.11 1.07 -22.54
C HIS A 47 -10.28 0.78 -21.04
N TRP A 48 -9.83 1.69 -20.16
CA TRP A 48 -10.07 1.60 -18.72
C TRP A 48 -11.57 1.58 -18.41
N PHE A 49 -12.34 2.53 -18.93
CA PHE A 49 -13.78 2.63 -18.62
C PHE A 49 -14.59 1.45 -19.16
N THR A 50 -14.22 0.93 -20.33
CA THR A 50 -14.87 -0.26 -20.90
C THR A 50 -14.53 -1.55 -20.14
N THR A 51 -13.33 -1.66 -19.57
CA THR A 51 -12.88 -2.87 -18.86
C THR A 51 -13.19 -2.86 -17.36
N LEU A 52 -13.15 -1.69 -16.71
CA LEU A 52 -13.25 -1.52 -15.26
C LEU A 52 -14.54 -0.82 -14.83
N GLY A 53 -15.34 -0.36 -15.80
CA GLY A 53 -16.59 0.37 -15.58
C GLY A 53 -16.36 1.75 -14.97
N ASP A 54 -17.46 2.33 -14.48
CA ASP A 54 -17.42 3.62 -13.79
C ASP A 54 -16.38 3.59 -12.67
N SER A 55 -15.45 4.55 -12.77
CA SER A 55 -14.35 4.72 -11.86
C SER A 55 -14.32 6.16 -11.36
N PHE A 56 -14.02 6.35 -10.07
CA PHE A 56 -13.86 7.66 -9.47
C PHE A 56 -12.70 7.69 -8.48
N ALA A 57 -12.04 8.83 -8.36
CA ALA A 57 -10.92 9.04 -7.46
C ALA A 57 -11.35 9.70 -6.15
N VAL A 58 -10.82 9.22 -5.04
CA VAL A 58 -10.98 9.81 -3.70
C VAL A 58 -9.62 10.28 -3.22
N TYR A 59 -9.54 11.56 -2.91
CA TYR A 59 -8.36 12.23 -2.40
C TYR A 59 -8.44 12.26 -0.87
N HIS A 60 -7.49 11.63 -0.20
CA HIS A 60 -7.48 11.51 1.25
C HIS A 60 -6.67 12.64 1.90
N PRO A 61 -6.87 12.92 3.20
CA PRO A 61 -6.01 13.86 3.91
C PRO A 61 -4.54 13.39 3.91
N PRO A 62 -3.57 14.32 3.85
CA PRO A 62 -2.16 13.98 4.04
C PRO A 62 -1.94 13.46 5.46
N CYS A 63 -1.09 12.45 5.59
CA CYS A 63 -0.68 11.88 6.88
C CYS A 63 0.72 12.41 7.23
N ILE A 64 1.69 11.53 7.43
CA ILE A 64 3.09 11.86 7.70
C ILE A 64 3.91 12.19 6.44
N SER A 65 3.30 12.17 5.26
CA SER A 65 3.96 12.47 3.98
C SER A 65 3.55 13.86 3.51
N ASP A 66 4.49 14.50 2.82
CA ASP A 66 4.27 15.66 1.97
C ASP A 66 3.24 15.40 0.86
N HIS A 67 2.95 14.15 0.52
CA HIS A 67 1.91 13.75 -0.42
C HIS A 67 0.65 13.17 0.25
N SER A 68 -0.51 13.52 -0.32
CA SER A 68 -1.80 12.95 0.02
C SER A 68 -2.10 11.71 -0.84
N PRO A 69 -2.56 10.61 -0.26
CA PRO A 69 -2.89 9.42 -1.04
C PRO A 69 -4.17 9.61 -1.87
N ILE A 70 -4.18 9.00 -3.07
CA ILE A 70 -5.34 8.93 -3.95
C ILE A 70 -5.77 7.47 -4.07
N SER A 71 -7.06 7.20 -3.88
CA SER A 71 -7.67 5.88 -4.13
C SER A 71 -8.60 5.94 -5.33
N ILE A 72 -8.49 4.97 -6.24
CA ILE A 72 -9.42 4.83 -7.37
C ILE A 72 -10.43 3.74 -7.01
N ASN A 73 -11.69 4.13 -6.88
CA ASN A 73 -12.80 3.22 -6.69
C ASN A 73 -13.36 2.83 -8.06
N MET A 74 -13.48 1.54 -8.29
CA MET A 74 -14.01 0.95 -9.51
C MET A 74 -15.26 0.14 -9.15
N ARG A 75 -16.30 0.17 -10.00
CA ARG A 75 -17.51 -0.63 -9.74
C ARG A 75 -17.30 -2.14 -9.89
N ILE A 76 -16.24 -2.57 -10.57
CA ILE A 76 -15.95 -4.00 -10.69
C ILE A 76 -15.50 -4.56 -9.34
N LYS A 77 -16.28 -5.51 -8.83
CA LYS A 77 -15.86 -6.40 -7.75
C LYS A 77 -14.78 -7.31 -8.32
N LEU A 78 -13.51 -6.94 -8.10
CA LEU A 78 -12.41 -7.86 -8.35
C LEU A 78 -12.67 -9.15 -7.58
N PRO A 79 -12.45 -10.34 -8.19
CA PRO A 79 -12.55 -11.59 -7.46
C PRO A 79 -11.62 -11.52 -6.26
N PHE A 80 -12.12 -11.96 -5.10
CA PHE A 80 -11.37 -11.93 -3.85
C PHE A 80 -10.04 -12.69 -4.03
N ARG A 81 -8.91 -11.96 -4.09
CA ARG A 81 -7.57 -12.54 -4.29
C ARG A 81 -6.91 -13.01 -2.98
N GLY A 82 -7.70 -13.22 -1.93
CA GLY A 82 -7.19 -13.45 -0.59
C GLY A 82 -6.69 -12.17 0.09
N ARG A 83 -6.36 -12.28 1.39
CA ARG A 83 -5.75 -11.17 2.12
C ARG A 83 -4.29 -10.97 1.66
N PRO A 84 -3.85 -9.73 1.39
CA PRO A 84 -2.44 -9.44 1.17
C PRO A 84 -1.58 -9.99 2.31
N PHE A 85 -0.36 -10.38 1.99
CA PHE A 85 0.59 -10.80 3.01
C PHE A 85 0.91 -9.60 3.91
N LYS A 86 0.74 -9.78 5.22
CA LYS A 86 1.18 -8.84 6.23
C LYS A 86 2.24 -9.53 7.06
N PHE A 87 3.41 -8.90 7.16
CA PHE A 87 4.41 -9.32 8.12
C PHE A 87 3.90 -9.05 9.53
N LEU A 88 3.96 -10.05 10.42
CA LEU A 88 3.59 -9.87 11.82
C LEU A 88 4.85 -9.69 12.64
N ASN A 89 4.95 -8.57 13.37
CA ASN A 89 6.09 -8.33 14.25
C ASN A 89 6.25 -9.43 15.31
N LEU A 90 5.17 -10.09 15.74
CA LEU A 90 5.24 -11.25 16.63
C LEU A 90 6.17 -12.36 16.10
N TRP A 91 6.28 -12.53 14.78
CA TRP A 91 7.17 -13.54 14.21
C TRP A 91 8.64 -13.27 14.55
N THR A 92 9.04 -12.01 14.79
CA THR A 92 10.42 -11.71 15.20
C THR A 92 10.73 -12.17 16.62
N GLU A 93 9.71 -12.38 17.46
CA GLU A 93 9.86 -12.91 18.82
C GLU A 93 10.03 -14.45 18.82
N ASN A 94 9.77 -15.13 17.70
CA ASN A 94 9.98 -16.57 17.61
C ASN A 94 11.48 -16.89 17.58
N GLU A 95 11.93 -17.79 18.45
CA GLU A 95 13.34 -18.22 18.55
C GLU A 95 13.91 -18.71 17.21
N ASN A 96 13.07 -19.32 16.36
CA ASN A 96 13.47 -19.83 15.05
C ASN A 96 13.46 -18.77 13.94
N PHE A 97 13.00 -17.54 14.19
CA PHE A 97 12.86 -16.51 13.17
C PHE A 97 14.16 -16.23 12.44
N LEU A 98 15.21 -15.85 13.18
CA LEU A 98 16.52 -15.54 12.58
C LEU A 98 17.12 -16.76 11.89
N LYS A 99 16.91 -17.96 12.42
CA LYS A 99 17.38 -19.21 11.82
C LYS A 99 16.75 -19.42 10.44
N VAL A 100 15.42 -19.30 10.34
CA VAL A 100 14.68 -19.44 9.07
C VAL A 100 15.10 -18.36 8.07
N VAL A 101 15.23 -17.11 8.52
CA VAL A 101 15.68 -16.01 7.65
C VAL A 101 17.06 -16.29 7.07
N ARG A 102 18.03 -16.66 7.92
CA ARG A 102 19.41 -16.97 7.48
C ARG A 102 19.44 -18.14 6.51
N GLN A 103 18.69 -19.21 6.78
CA GLN A 103 18.63 -20.38 5.90
C GLN A 103 18.12 -20.02 4.50
N GLU A 104 17.10 -19.15 4.38
CA GLU A 104 16.63 -18.69 3.08
C GLU A 104 17.62 -17.71 2.41
N TRP A 105 18.28 -16.90 3.21
CA TRP A 105 19.21 -15.88 2.72
C TRP A 105 20.50 -16.47 2.14
N VAL A 106 20.91 -17.67 2.54
CA VAL A 106 22.08 -18.37 1.99
C VAL A 106 21.78 -19.09 0.66
N LYS A 107 20.51 -19.36 0.33
CA LYS A 107 20.15 -20.07 -0.92
C LYS A 107 20.58 -19.31 -2.18
N THR A 108 21.12 -20.01 -3.16
CA THR A 108 21.48 -19.42 -4.45
C THR A 108 20.31 -19.54 -5.43
N TYR A 109 20.03 -18.45 -6.14
CA TYR A 109 19.04 -18.42 -7.22
C TYR A 109 19.73 -17.97 -8.50
N GLN A 110 19.44 -18.65 -9.61
CA GLN A 110 19.94 -18.30 -10.94
C GLN A 110 19.04 -17.23 -11.56
N ALA A 111 19.22 -15.97 -11.16
CA ALA A 111 18.45 -14.83 -11.66
C ALA A 111 19.22 -13.50 -11.46
N THR A 112 18.68 -12.39 -11.98
CA THR A 112 19.23 -11.06 -11.71
C THR A 112 19.13 -10.70 -10.23
N LEU A 113 20.01 -9.81 -9.74
CA LEU A 113 20.09 -9.46 -8.31
C LEU A 113 18.73 -9.08 -7.70
N LEU A 114 17.95 -8.24 -8.39
CA LEU A 114 16.63 -7.81 -7.92
C LEU A 114 15.64 -9.00 -7.84
N MET A 115 15.71 -9.89 -8.82
CA MET A 115 14.88 -11.09 -8.84
C MET A 115 15.29 -12.08 -7.75
N VAL A 116 16.59 -12.22 -7.44
CA VAL A 116 17.07 -13.04 -6.33
C VAL A 116 16.48 -12.56 -5.00
N ILE A 117 16.49 -11.25 -4.75
CA ILE A 117 15.87 -10.65 -3.55
C ILE A 117 14.37 -10.95 -3.52
N HIS A 118 13.67 -10.74 -4.63
CA HIS A 118 12.24 -11.05 -4.75
C HIS A 118 11.93 -12.51 -4.43
N LEU A 119 12.71 -13.45 -4.97
CA LEU A 119 12.52 -14.89 -4.78
C LEU A 119 12.74 -15.30 -3.31
N LYS A 120 13.78 -14.76 -2.66
CA LYS A 120 14.03 -14.97 -1.22
C LYS A 120 12.87 -14.47 -0.37
N LEU A 121 12.38 -13.26 -0.62
CA LEU A 121 11.23 -12.69 0.10
C LEU A 121 9.95 -13.50 -0.14
N LYS A 122 9.72 -13.94 -1.39
CA LYS A 122 8.57 -14.77 -1.77
C LYS A 122 8.60 -16.13 -1.05
N SER A 123 9.77 -16.74 -0.94
CA SER A 123 9.96 -18.00 -0.22
C SER A 123 9.79 -17.82 1.30
N LEU A 124 10.41 -16.79 1.88
CA LEU A 124 10.25 -16.45 3.30
C LEU A 124 8.80 -16.26 3.70
N LYS A 125 7.98 -15.65 2.85
CA LYS A 125 6.54 -15.50 3.10
C LYS A 125 5.84 -16.83 3.41
N GLY A 126 6.22 -17.93 2.76
CA GLY A 126 5.65 -19.26 3.04
C GLY A 126 6.10 -19.79 4.40
N LEU A 127 7.40 -19.68 4.69
CA LEU A 127 8.01 -20.16 5.93
C LEU A 127 7.49 -19.39 7.16
N LEU A 128 7.39 -18.06 7.06
CA LEU A 128 6.90 -17.21 8.14
C LEU A 128 5.43 -17.46 8.48
N LYS A 129 4.61 -17.83 7.49
CA LYS A 129 3.22 -18.24 7.75
C LYS A 129 3.12 -19.51 8.61
N ALA A 130 4.13 -20.39 8.56
CA ALA A 130 4.16 -21.62 9.36
C ALA A 130 4.38 -21.34 10.85
N PHE A 131 4.89 -20.16 11.23
CA PHE A 131 4.93 -19.74 12.63
C PHE A 131 3.54 -19.47 13.23
N GLY A 132 2.50 -19.53 12.40
CA GLY A 132 1.13 -19.32 12.81
C GLY A 132 0.81 -17.82 12.92
N THR A 133 -0.48 -17.53 12.88
CA THR A 133 -0.99 -16.18 13.16
C THR A 133 -1.40 -16.01 14.60
N GLN A 134 -1.41 -17.07 15.43
CA GLN A 134 -2.02 -17.04 16.75
C GLN A 134 -1.24 -16.13 17.70
N PRO A 135 -1.83 -14.99 18.08
CA PRO A 135 -1.39 -14.20 19.20
C PRO A 135 -2.35 -14.49 20.38
N ASP A 136 -3.07 -15.62 20.38
CA ASP A 136 -4.31 -15.78 21.12
C ASP A 136 -4.12 -15.97 22.63
N SER A 137 -2.91 -16.21 23.11
CA SER A 137 -2.62 -16.05 24.54
C SER A 137 -2.28 -14.59 24.83
N LYS A 138 -1.16 -14.10 24.28
CA LYS A 138 -0.58 -12.78 24.62
C LYS A 138 -1.43 -11.59 24.16
N ALA A 139 -2.00 -11.59 22.96
CA ALA A 139 -2.89 -10.51 22.50
C ALA A 139 -4.30 -10.60 23.10
N LYS A 140 -4.76 -11.79 23.47
CA LYS A 140 -6.03 -11.95 24.21
C LYS A 140 -5.87 -11.44 25.64
N GLU A 141 -4.72 -11.70 26.25
CA GLU A 141 -4.30 -11.19 27.56
C GLU A 141 -4.07 -9.67 27.52
N LEU A 142 -3.38 -9.13 26.52
CA LEU A 142 -3.21 -7.68 26.33
C LEU A 142 -4.56 -6.96 26.07
N ARG A 143 -5.47 -7.58 25.30
CA ARG A 143 -6.83 -7.05 25.11
C ARG A 143 -7.62 -7.09 26.43
N LEU A 144 -7.48 -8.16 27.21
CA LEU A 144 -8.11 -8.28 28.51
C LEU A 144 -7.59 -7.20 29.48
N GLN A 145 -6.27 -6.97 29.52
CA GLN A 145 -5.67 -5.92 30.34
C GLN A 145 -6.09 -4.51 29.90
N GLN A 146 -6.22 -4.23 28.60
CA GLN A 146 -6.73 -2.95 28.12
C GLN A 146 -8.16 -2.65 28.61
N HIS A 147 -9.03 -3.66 28.72
CA HIS A 147 -10.36 -3.50 29.29
C HIS A 147 -10.35 -3.27 30.81
N THR A 148 -9.36 -3.81 31.52
CA THR A 148 -9.20 -3.60 32.97
C THR A 148 -8.71 -2.18 33.31
N PHE A 149 -7.94 -1.54 32.42
CA PHE A 149 -7.42 -0.18 32.60
C PHE A 149 -8.41 0.94 32.18
N GLN A 150 -9.54 0.59 31.57
CA GLN A 150 -10.60 1.53 31.17
C GLN A 150 -11.79 1.58 32.16
N ARG A 151 -11.61 1.09 33.38
CA ARG A 151 -12.57 1.15 34.48
C ARG A 151 -11.98 1.94 35.64
#